data_AF-A0A0T7BUT0-F1
#
_entry.id   AF-A0A0T7BUT0-F1
#
_cell.length_a   1.000
_cell.length_b   1.000
_cell.length_c   1.000
_cell.angle_alpha   90.00
_cell.angle_beta   90.00
_cell.angle_gamma   90.00
#
_symmetry.space_group_name_H-M   'P 1'
#
loop_
_entity.id
_entity.type
_entity.pdbx_description
1 polymer ?
#
loop_
_entity_poly.entity_id
_entity_poly.type
_entity_poly.pdbx_seq_one_letter_code
_entity_poly.pdbx_strand_id
1 'polypeptide(L)'
;MLVPLTREKFDQLLPVIASGPQYKYYCGKFSDVLQRLLISVVCVAIVLLIRYFLALDFGPILFLIGLFGGFYWLWGPVFWASIRNAKCRRYKYSGFFRGRILDWWITDETIGKQETVNNKGELVIVENREKCLNLEIGDNTGFTTQIKAPLKPNHKVINRGQVVEMVVMSNRPDLSRIEEISDVYIPNRDIWVSDYPYLRRDFFPEVSRRIRQQEGKKETRDRKIEEEYDPRNREDRPQRRSQPPRRRYSDEGNRNRWSQE
;
A
#
# COMPACT_ATOMS: atom_id res chain seq x y z
N MET A 1 14.68 8.32 -0.70
CA MET A 1 14.09 9.31 -1.60
C MET A 1 12.60 9.30 -1.38
N LEU A 2 12.01 10.48 -1.29
CA LEU A 2 10.62 10.67 -0.94
C LEU A 2 9.92 11.45 -2.06
N VAL A 3 8.87 10.87 -2.62
CA VAL A 3 8.08 11.47 -3.70
C VAL A 3 6.66 11.72 -3.18
N PRO A 4 6.15 12.96 -3.17
CA PRO A 4 4.80 13.23 -2.71
C PRO A 4 3.78 12.51 -3.59
N LEU A 5 2.83 11.82 -2.95
CA LEU A 5 1.71 11.15 -3.60
C LEU A 5 0.47 12.04 -3.54
N THR A 6 -0.18 12.21 -4.69
CA THR A 6 -1.50 12.84 -4.77
C THR A 6 -2.53 12.06 -3.97
N ARG A 7 -3.52 12.75 -3.40
CA ARG A 7 -4.56 12.12 -2.57
C ARG A 7 -5.32 11.01 -3.29
N GLU A 8 -5.62 11.20 -4.57
CA GLU A 8 -6.32 10.19 -5.40
C GLU A 8 -5.52 8.89 -5.51
N LYS A 9 -4.20 8.98 -5.73
CA LYS A 9 -3.32 7.80 -5.79
C LYS A 9 -3.22 7.10 -4.44
N PHE A 10 -3.19 7.88 -3.36
CA PHE A 10 -3.21 7.33 -2.01
C PHE A 10 -4.50 6.55 -1.73
N ASP A 11 -5.67 7.12 -2.09
CA ASP A 11 -6.96 6.47 -1.89
C ASP A 11 -7.12 5.20 -2.76
N GLN A 12 -6.41 5.12 -3.90
CA GLN A 12 -6.31 3.89 -4.70
C GLN A 12 -5.36 2.85 -4.10
N LEU A 13 -4.36 3.27 -3.31
CA LEU A 13 -3.41 2.33 -2.69
C LEU A 13 -3.93 1.79 -1.36
N LEU A 14 -4.62 2.62 -0.58
CA LEU A 14 -5.13 2.28 0.74
C LEU A 14 -6.67 2.18 0.71
N PRO A 15 -7.24 0.98 0.83
CA PRO A 15 -8.66 0.76 0.61
C PRO A 15 -9.50 1.37 1.74
N VAL A 16 -10.69 1.90 1.41
CA VAL A 16 -11.66 2.42 2.40
C VAL A 16 -12.20 1.26 3.25
N ILE A 17 -12.60 0.20 2.56
CA ILE A 17 -13.21 -1.00 3.12
C ILE A 17 -12.16 -2.10 3.20
N ALA A 18 -12.34 -3.04 4.12
CA ALA A 18 -11.47 -4.20 4.27
C ALA A 18 -11.20 -4.89 2.92
N SER A 19 -9.93 -5.03 2.55
CA SER A 19 -9.53 -5.92 1.44
C SER A 19 -9.54 -7.39 1.88
N GLY A 20 -9.54 -8.33 0.93
CA GLY A 20 -9.51 -9.76 1.23
C GLY A 20 -8.39 -10.17 2.21
N PRO A 21 -7.13 -9.71 2.02
CA PRO A 21 -6.04 -9.92 2.98
C PRO A 21 -6.30 -9.33 4.37
N GLN A 22 -6.95 -8.16 4.46
CA GLN A 22 -7.28 -7.51 5.73
C GLN A 22 -8.40 -8.24 6.47
N TYR A 23 -9.40 -8.73 5.73
CA TYR A 23 -10.45 -9.59 6.28
C TYR A 23 -9.85 -10.87 6.85
N LYS A 24 -8.97 -11.55 6.09
CA LYS A 24 -8.26 -12.75 6.55
C LYS A 24 -7.44 -12.49 7.82
N TYR A 25 -6.77 -11.33 7.91
CA TYR A 25 -6.02 -10.94 9.10
C TYR A 25 -6.92 -10.88 10.33
N TYR A 26 -8.07 -10.20 10.24
CA TYR A 26 -8.98 -10.06 11.38
C TYR A 26 -9.83 -11.30 11.64
N CYS A 27 -10.09 -12.16 10.64
CA CYS A 27 -10.73 -13.46 10.86
C CYS A 27 -9.85 -14.39 11.68
N GLY A 28 -8.53 -14.24 11.64
CA GLY A 28 -7.62 -14.95 12.52
C GLY A 28 -7.72 -16.47 12.38
N LYS A 29 -7.73 -17.17 13.52
CA LYS A 29 -7.87 -18.63 13.59
C LYS A 29 -9.35 -19.02 13.56
N PHE A 30 -9.64 -20.28 13.20
CA PHE A 30 -11.01 -20.80 13.22
C PHE A 30 -11.69 -20.64 14.59
N SER A 31 -10.92 -20.75 15.67
CA SER A 31 -11.40 -20.48 17.04
C SER A 31 -11.96 -19.07 17.19
N ASP A 32 -11.34 -18.06 16.59
CA ASP A 32 -11.77 -16.66 16.70
C ASP A 32 -13.09 -16.44 15.95
N VAL A 33 -13.24 -17.10 14.78
CA VAL A 33 -14.49 -17.11 14.01
C VAL A 33 -15.60 -17.78 14.82
N LEU A 34 -15.32 -18.94 15.41
CA LEU A 34 -16.29 -19.68 16.23
C LEU A 34 -16.70 -18.87 17.46
N GLN A 35 -15.75 -18.23 18.15
CA GLN A 35 -16.04 -17.35 19.29
C GLN A 35 -16.97 -16.21 18.88
N ARG A 36 -16.73 -15.56 17.73
CA ARG A 36 -17.61 -14.49 17.23
C ARG A 36 -18.99 -15.01 16.82
N LEU A 37 -19.06 -16.22 16.26
CA LEU A 37 -20.33 -16.88 15.97
C LEU A 37 -21.12 -17.13 17.25
N LEU A 38 -20.48 -17.64 18.31
CA LEU A 38 -21.12 -17.83 19.63
C LEU A 38 -21.59 -16.50 20.21
N ILE A 39 -20.79 -15.44 20.15
CA ILE A 39 -21.21 -14.08 20.55
C ILE A 39 -22.45 -13.65 19.75
N SER A 40 -22.48 -13.92 18.45
CA SER A 40 -23.63 -13.57 17.59
C SER A 40 -24.90 -14.32 18.02
N VAL A 41 -24.79 -15.60 18.36
CA VAL A 41 -25.90 -16.41 18.89
C VAL A 41 -26.38 -15.86 20.24
N VAL A 42 -25.46 -15.51 21.14
CA VAL A 42 -25.79 -14.91 22.44
C VAL A 42 -26.50 -13.56 22.27
N CYS A 43 -26.05 -12.70 21.35
CA CYS A 43 -26.73 -11.44 21.04
C CYS A 43 -28.17 -11.66 20.58
N VAL A 44 -28.41 -12.62 19.68
CA VAL A 44 -29.77 -12.96 19.24
C VAL A 44 -30.61 -13.50 20.39
N ALA A 45 -30.06 -14.38 21.23
CA ALA A 45 -30.75 -14.90 22.40
C ALA A 45 -31.16 -13.79 23.38
N ILE A 46 -30.28 -12.83 23.64
CA ILE A 46 -30.59 -11.65 24.47
C ILE A 46 -31.74 -10.84 23.88
N VAL A 47 -31.74 -10.59 22.57
CA VAL A 47 -32.83 -9.87 21.88
C VAL A 47 -34.16 -10.61 22.02
N LEU A 48 -34.16 -11.94 21.90
CA LEU A 48 -35.35 -12.76 22.10
C LEU A 48 -35.84 -12.74 23.56
N LEU A 49 -34.93 -12.79 24.53
CA LEU A 49 -35.26 -12.68 25.95
C LEU A 49 -35.86 -11.31 26.29
N ILE A 50 -35.29 -10.22 25.78
CA ILE A 50 -35.83 -8.86 25.96
C ILE A 50 -37.24 -8.78 25.38
N ARG A 51 -37.44 -9.32 24.17
CA ARG A 51 -38.77 -9.36 23.55
C ARG A 51 -39.78 -10.13 24.40
N TYR A 52 -39.36 -11.27 24.96
CA TYR A 52 -40.23 -12.12 25.79
C TYR A 52 -40.57 -11.49 27.15
N PHE A 53 -39.57 -10.98 27.87
CA PHE A 53 -39.74 -10.47 29.24
C PHE A 53 -40.30 -9.05 29.31
N LEU A 54 -39.90 -8.15 28.41
CA LEU A 54 -40.29 -6.74 28.48
C LEU A 54 -41.52 -6.42 27.61
N ALA A 55 -42.05 -7.38 26.85
CA ALA A 55 -43.17 -7.20 25.92
C ALA A 55 -43.03 -5.93 25.03
N LEU A 56 -41.78 -5.60 24.66
CA LEU A 56 -41.45 -4.41 23.89
C LEU A 56 -41.89 -4.58 22.43
N ASP A 57 -42.88 -3.79 22.00
CA ASP A 57 -43.45 -3.80 20.65
C ASP A 57 -42.68 -2.97 19.61
N PHE A 58 -41.39 -2.67 19.85
CA PHE A 58 -40.52 -2.04 18.84
C PHE A 58 -40.04 -3.07 17.80
N GLY A 59 -40.97 -3.84 17.22
CA GLY A 59 -40.73 -4.99 16.35
C GLY A 59 -39.63 -4.77 15.29
N PRO A 60 -39.69 -3.71 14.47
CA PRO A 60 -38.67 -3.45 13.45
C PRO A 60 -37.29 -3.14 14.03
N ILE A 61 -37.23 -2.40 15.15
CA ILE A 61 -35.97 -1.98 15.78
C ILE A 61 -35.28 -3.18 16.44
N LEU A 62 -36.02 -3.98 17.22
CA LEU A 62 -35.47 -5.21 17.81
C LEU A 62 -35.03 -6.20 16.72
N PHE A 63 -35.77 -6.29 15.62
CA PHE A 63 -35.37 -7.13 14.47
C PHE A 63 -34.04 -6.66 13.87
N LEU A 64 -33.86 -5.35 13.65
CA LEU A 64 -32.60 -4.81 13.15
C LEU A 64 -31.44 -5.06 14.13
N ILE A 65 -31.64 -4.84 15.43
CA ILE A 65 -30.61 -5.11 16.45
C ILE A 65 -30.24 -6.60 16.45
N GLY A 66 -31.23 -7.50 16.39
CA GLY A 66 -31.01 -8.94 16.28
C GLY A 66 -30.29 -9.33 15.00
N LEU A 67 -30.62 -8.71 13.87
CA LEU A 67 -29.96 -8.93 12.59
C LEU A 67 -28.49 -8.50 12.63
N PHE A 68 -28.21 -7.27 13.08
CA PHE A 68 -26.83 -6.79 13.22
C PHE A 68 -26.03 -7.62 14.23
N GLY A 69 -26.63 -8.00 15.36
CA GLY A 69 -26.00 -8.88 16.34
C GLY A 69 -25.72 -10.29 15.79
N GLY A 70 -26.70 -10.90 15.11
CA GLY A 70 -26.58 -12.24 14.54
C GLY A 70 -25.56 -12.35 13.41
N PHE A 71 -25.32 -11.26 12.67
CA PHE A 71 -24.30 -11.20 11.63
C PHE A 71 -22.96 -10.62 12.11
N TYR A 72 -22.75 -10.41 13.42
CA TYR A 72 -21.51 -9.85 13.97
C TYR A 72 -20.26 -10.61 13.54
N TRP A 73 -20.35 -11.94 13.46
CA TRP A 73 -19.24 -12.78 13.00
C TRP A 73 -18.74 -12.42 11.59
N LEU A 74 -19.63 -11.90 10.72
CA LEU A 74 -19.34 -11.55 9.34
C LEU A 74 -18.85 -10.10 9.20
N TRP A 75 -19.57 -9.12 9.78
CA TRP A 75 -19.22 -7.70 9.61
C TRP A 75 -18.18 -7.20 10.61
N GLY A 76 -18.00 -7.86 11.76
CA GLY A 76 -17.01 -7.49 12.78
C GLY A 76 -15.59 -7.37 12.22
N PRO A 77 -15.02 -8.39 11.54
CA PRO A 77 -13.68 -8.28 10.94
C PRO A 77 -13.56 -7.10 9.95
N VAL A 78 -14.61 -6.85 9.15
CA VAL A 78 -14.65 -5.74 8.20
C VAL A 78 -14.60 -4.40 8.93
N PHE A 79 -15.37 -4.26 10.02
CA PHE A 79 -15.42 -3.06 10.83
C PHE A 79 -14.06 -2.74 11.48
N TRP A 80 -13.43 -3.73 12.11
CA TRP A 80 -12.11 -3.55 12.73
C TRP A 80 -11.02 -3.19 11.70
N ALA A 81 -11.01 -3.84 10.53
CA ALA A 81 -10.14 -3.47 9.42
C ALA A 81 -10.39 -2.04 8.92
N SER A 82 -11.66 -1.64 8.83
CA SER A 82 -12.04 -0.30 8.38
C SER A 82 -11.59 0.78 9.38
N ILE A 83 -11.73 0.56 10.69
CA ILE A 83 -11.20 1.46 11.73
C ILE A 83 -9.69 1.61 11.58
N ARG A 84 -8.97 0.50 11.41
CA ARG A 84 -7.51 0.51 11.26
C ARG A 84 -7.08 1.26 10.00
N ASN A 85 -7.77 1.06 8.89
CA ASN A 85 -7.52 1.80 7.64
C ASN A 85 -7.84 3.29 7.81
N ALA A 86 -8.92 3.64 8.50
CA ALA A 86 -9.31 5.02 8.75
C ALA A 86 -8.25 5.80 9.55
N LYS A 87 -7.57 5.14 10.50
CA LYS A 87 -6.43 5.74 11.23
C LYS A 87 -5.34 6.22 10.27
N CYS A 88 -4.99 5.43 9.26
CA CYS A 88 -4.00 5.83 8.24
C CYS A 88 -4.54 6.88 7.25
N ARG A 89 -5.85 6.90 7.00
CA ARG A 89 -6.47 7.88 6.08
C ARG A 89 -6.65 9.27 6.69
N ARG A 90 -6.57 9.40 8.01
CA ARG A 90 -6.73 10.69 8.71
C ARG A 90 -5.64 11.70 8.34
N TYR A 91 -4.48 11.21 7.92
CA TYR A 91 -3.35 12.06 7.55
C TYR A 91 -3.62 12.75 6.22
N LYS A 92 -3.27 14.04 6.13
CA LYS A 92 -3.57 14.88 4.96
C LYS A 92 -2.66 14.58 3.78
N TYR A 93 -1.39 14.30 4.06
CA TYR A 93 -0.34 14.12 3.06
C TYR A 93 0.22 12.70 3.11
N SER A 94 0.66 12.24 1.95
CA SER A 94 1.27 10.93 1.76
C SER A 94 2.43 11.03 0.80
N GLY A 95 3.44 10.20 1.00
CA GLY A 95 4.60 10.09 0.13
C GLY A 95 4.90 8.65 -0.23
N PHE A 96 5.41 8.45 -1.43
CA PHE A 96 6.09 7.23 -1.83
C PHE A 96 7.53 7.33 -1.34
N PHE A 97 7.92 6.43 -0.44
CA PHE A 97 9.27 6.37 0.08
C PHE A 97 10.01 5.21 -0.56
N ARG A 98 11.24 5.49 -1.01
CA ARG A 98 12.19 4.50 -1.52
C ARG A 98 13.50 4.61 -0.76
N GLY A 99 13.88 3.53 -0.08
CA GLY A 99 15.08 3.47 0.73
C GLY A 99 15.83 2.17 0.55
N ARG A 100 16.73 1.88 1.49
CA ARG A 100 17.44 0.62 1.61
C ARG A 100 17.33 0.09 3.03
N ILE A 101 17.40 -1.23 3.15
CA ILE A 101 17.53 -1.90 4.43
C ILE A 101 18.91 -1.59 4.98
N LEU A 102 18.97 -0.88 6.11
CA LEU A 102 20.20 -0.60 6.83
C LEU A 102 20.60 -1.80 7.68
N ASP A 103 19.64 -2.31 8.45
CA ASP A 103 19.83 -3.47 9.30
C ASP A 103 18.54 -4.30 9.45
N TRP A 104 18.68 -5.54 9.90
CA TRP A 104 17.58 -6.42 10.27
C TRP A 104 17.98 -7.32 11.44
N TRP A 105 17.03 -7.57 12.34
CA TRP A 105 17.23 -8.49 13.47
C TRP A 105 15.92 -9.18 13.84
N ILE A 106 16.02 -10.34 14.50
CA ILE A 106 14.87 -11.12 14.95
C ILE A 106 14.74 -10.95 16.46
N THR A 107 13.52 -10.67 16.93
CA THR A 107 13.17 -10.63 18.35
C THR A 107 12.09 -11.66 18.64
N ASP A 108 12.17 -12.32 19.79
CA ASP A 108 11.08 -13.15 20.29
C ASP A 108 10.13 -12.28 21.11
N GLU A 109 8.84 -12.27 20.76
CA GLU A 109 7.81 -11.51 21.46
C GLU A 109 6.81 -12.47 22.11
N THR A 110 6.54 -12.26 23.40
CA THR A 110 5.61 -13.09 24.18
C THR A 110 4.18 -12.63 23.90
N ILE A 111 3.45 -13.37 23.07
CA ILE A 111 2.08 -13.01 22.65
C ILE A 111 1.04 -13.37 23.72
N GLY A 112 1.39 -14.27 24.63
CA GLY A 112 0.56 -14.59 25.79
C GLY A 112 1.15 -15.70 26.64
N LYS A 113 0.75 -15.72 27.91
CA LYS A 113 0.96 -16.85 28.82
C LYS A 113 -0.32 -17.68 28.81
N GLN A 114 -0.25 -18.92 28.33
CA GLN A 114 -1.35 -19.87 28.50
C GLN A 114 -0.98 -20.82 29.63
N GLU A 115 -1.71 -20.73 30.73
CA GLU A 115 -1.67 -21.73 31.80
C GLU A 115 -2.43 -22.97 31.30
N THR A 116 -1.69 -24.02 30.94
CA THR A 116 -2.25 -25.31 30.52
C THR A 116 -1.90 -26.36 31.55
N VAL A 117 -2.81 -27.28 31.82
CA VAL A 117 -2.59 -28.36 32.78
C VAL A 117 -2.02 -29.58 32.05
N ASN A 118 -0.90 -30.15 32.54
CA ASN A 118 -0.35 -31.41 32.05
C ASN A 118 -1.34 -32.57 32.33
N ASN A 119 -1.23 -33.68 31.61
CA ASN A 119 -1.94 -34.96 31.89
C ASN A 119 -1.79 -35.48 33.34
N LYS A 120 -0.89 -34.88 34.14
CA LYS A 120 -0.68 -35.15 35.57
C LYS A 120 -1.38 -34.15 36.52
N GLY A 121 -2.13 -33.18 36.02
CA GLY A 121 -2.84 -32.19 36.85
C GLY A 121 -1.99 -30.98 37.27
N GLU A 122 -0.76 -30.84 36.79
CA GLU A 122 0.14 -29.73 37.10
C GLU A 122 -0.07 -28.55 36.14
N LEU A 123 -0.19 -27.33 36.69
CA LEU A 123 -0.24 -26.09 35.91
C LEU A 123 1.13 -25.82 35.27
N VAL A 124 1.16 -25.85 33.93
CA VAL A 124 2.31 -25.50 33.10
C VAL A 124 2.01 -24.21 32.35
N ILE A 125 2.81 -23.17 32.61
CA ILE A 125 2.76 -21.91 31.85
C ILE A 125 3.48 -22.15 30.53
N VAL A 126 2.72 -22.33 29.45
CA VAL A 126 3.28 -22.36 28.10
C VAL A 126 3.33 -20.94 27.58
N GLU A 127 4.54 -20.36 27.53
CA GLU A 127 4.78 -19.07 26.91
C GLU A 127 4.73 -19.21 25.39
N ASN A 128 3.71 -18.63 24.77
CA ASN A 128 3.62 -18.60 23.31
C ASN A 128 4.49 -17.44 22.78
N ARG A 129 5.71 -17.76 22.36
CA ARG A 129 6.67 -16.81 21.77
C ARG A 129 6.54 -16.83 20.24
N GLU A 130 6.23 -15.69 19.64
CA GLU A 130 6.29 -15.53 18.19
C GLU A 130 7.57 -14.79 17.82
N LYS A 131 8.23 -15.25 16.76
CA LYS A 131 9.42 -14.57 16.22
C LYS A 131 8.97 -13.39 15.37
N CYS A 132 9.47 -12.20 15.69
CA CYS A 132 9.25 -10.98 14.94
C CYS A 132 10.53 -10.57 14.21
N LEU A 133 10.39 -10.21 12.94
CA LEU A 133 11.42 -9.53 12.15
C LEU A 133 11.32 -8.03 12.39
N ASN A 134 12.43 -7.40 12.73
CA ASN A 134 12.58 -5.96 12.78
C ASN A 134 13.49 -5.53 11.63
N LEU A 135 13.05 -4.54 10.87
CA LEU A 135 13.82 -3.96 9.78
C LEU A 135 14.06 -2.49 10.07
N GLU A 136 15.32 -2.09 9.99
CA GLU A 136 15.70 -0.69 9.95
C GLU A 136 15.94 -0.28 8.50
N ILE A 137 15.25 0.78 8.11
CA ILE A 137 15.20 1.26 6.73
C ILE A 137 15.61 2.71 6.73
N GLY A 138 16.45 3.08 5.79
CA GLY A 138 16.84 4.47 5.61
C GLY A 138 17.00 4.86 4.16
N ASP A 139 17.11 6.15 3.94
CA ASP A 139 17.44 6.69 2.63
C ASP A 139 18.62 7.66 2.66
N ASN A 140 18.99 8.12 1.47
CA ASN A 140 20.11 9.04 1.29
C ASN A 140 19.80 10.47 1.79
N THR A 141 18.56 10.77 2.20
CA THR A 141 18.19 12.08 2.76
C THR A 141 18.34 12.13 4.28
N GLY A 142 18.72 11.01 4.90
CA GLY A 142 18.88 10.89 6.36
C GLY A 142 17.60 10.49 7.08
N PHE A 143 16.51 10.17 6.37
CA PHE A 143 15.33 9.61 6.99
C PHE A 143 15.57 8.14 7.33
N THR A 144 15.33 7.77 8.59
CA THR A 144 15.37 6.38 9.06
C THR A 144 14.05 6.01 9.75
N THR A 145 13.63 4.76 9.57
CA THR A 145 12.43 4.22 10.19
C THR A 145 12.61 2.75 10.50
N GLN A 146 11.85 2.25 11.46
CA GLN A 146 11.87 0.86 11.87
C GLN A 146 10.47 0.26 11.71
N ILE A 147 10.40 -0.94 11.14
CA ILE A 147 9.17 -1.71 11.06
C ILE A 147 9.36 -3.05 11.74
N LYS A 148 8.34 -3.47 12.50
CA LYS A 148 8.25 -4.80 13.09
C LYS A 148 7.16 -5.60 12.38
N ALA A 149 7.44 -6.85 12.05
CA ALA A 149 6.47 -7.76 11.46
C ALA A 149 6.67 -9.21 11.95
N PRO A 150 5.62 -10.05 12.00
CA PRO A 150 5.77 -11.48 12.25
C PRO A 150 6.70 -12.13 11.22
N LEU A 151 7.64 -12.95 11.69
CA LEU A 151 8.63 -13.62 10.83
C LEU A 151 7.95 -14.67 9.96
N LYS A 152 8.02 -14.48 8.64
CA LYS A 152 7.49 -15.44 7.66
C LYS A 152 8.62 -16.21 6.96
N PRO A 153 8.37 -17.43 6.46
CA PRO A 153 9.40 -18.21 5.78
C PRO A 153 10.06 -17.48 4.59
N ASN A 154 9.30 -16.66 3.87
CA ASN A 154 9.80 -15.87 2.75
C ASN A 154 10.71 -14.70 3.17
N HIS A 155 10.75 -14.32 4.45
CA HIS A 155 11.61 -13.25 4.95
C HIS A 155 13.09 -13.64 5.08
N LYS A 156 13.43 -14.94 4.96
CA LYS A 156 14.81 -15.43 5.07
C LYS A 156 15.76 -14.88 4.00
N VAL A 157 15.24 -14.39 2.87
CA VAL A 157 16.06 -13.84 1.77
C VAL A 157 16.29 -12.32 1.90
N ILE A 158 15.79 -11.71 2.97
CA ILE A 158 15.96 -10.29 3.26
C ILE A 158 17.41 -10.04 3.69
N ASN A 159 18.04 -9.05 3.07
CA ASN A 159 19.44 -8.70 3.32
C ASN A 159 19.63 -7.19 3.34
N ARG A 160 20.67 -6.74 4.06
CA ARG A 160 21.10 -5.34 4.07
C ARG A 160 21.39 -4.86 2.64
N GLY A 161 21.12 -3.57 2.40
CA GLY A 161 21.31 -2.92 1.11
C GLY A 161 20.21 -3.18 0.07
N GLN A 162 19.27 -4.09 0.31
CA GLN A 162 18.12 -4.29 -0.57
C GLN A 162 17.27 -3.02 -0.64
N VAL A 163 16.77 -2.72 -1.84
CA VAL A 163 15.86 -1.59 -2.07
C VAL A 163 14.49 -1.93 -1.51
N VAL A 164 13.93 -0.98 -0.77
CA VAL A 164 12.59 -1.07 -0.18
C VAL A 164 11.75 0.11 -0.60
N GLU A 165 10.45 -0.14 -0.72
CA GLU A 165 9.45 0.83 -1.10
C GLU A 165 8.25 0.75 -0.17
N MET A 166 7.74 1.89 0.24
CA MET A 166 6.58 1.97 1.12
C MET A 166 5.81 3.28 0.89
N VAL A 167 4.59 3.35 1.42
CA VAL A 167 3.86 4.60 1.55
C VAL A 167 4.06 5.13 2.97
N VAL A 168 4.40 6.40 3.06
CA VAL A 168 4.51 7.12 4.33
C VAL A 168 3.42 8.17 4.41
N MET A 169 2.94 8.45 5.62
CA MET A 169 1.86 9.39 5.86
C MET A 169 2.30 10.50 6.81
N SER A 170 1.84 11.72 6.55
CA SER A 170 2.18 12.90 7.33
C SER A 170 1.03 13.90 7.40
N ASN A 171 1.04 14.72 8.45
CA ASN A 171 0.21 15.92 8.53
C ASN A 171 0.89 17.17 7.95
N ARG A 172 2.16 17.07 7.54
CA ARG A 172 2.91 18.17 6.92
C ARG A 172 3.04 17.98 5.40
N PRO A 173 2.91 19.07 4.61
CA PRO A 173 2.99 19.00 3.15
C PRO A 173 4.39 18.67 2.62
N ASP A 174 5.42 19.08 3.36
CA ASP A 174 6.83 18.82 3.05
C ASP A 174 7.29 17.40 3.40
N LEU A 175 6.41 16.62 4.08
CA LEU A 175 6.71 15.30 4.61
C LEU A 175 7.97 15.28 5.52
N SER A 176 8.33 16.41 6.13
CA SER A 176 9.51 16.52 7.03
C SER A 176 9.39 15.65 8.27
N ARG A 177 8.14 15.38 8.68
CA ARG A 177 7.83 14.49 9.79
C ARG A 177 6.89 13.40 9.30
N ILE A 178 7.35 12.15 9.33
CA ILE A 178 6.49 11.00 9.05
C ILE A 178 5.80 10.57 10.34
N GLU A 179 4.47 10.46 10.28
CA GLU A 179 3.64 10.12 11.44
C GLU A 179 3.26 8.64 11.46
N GLU A 180 3.06 8.05 10.28
CA GLU A 180 2.75 6.63 10.11
C GLU A 180 3.39 6.09 8.83
N ILE A 181 3.67 4.79 8.83
CA ILE A 181 4.22 4.05 7.69
C ILE A 181 3.31 2.88 7.34
N SER A 182 3.26 2.51 6.06
CA SER A 182 2.49 1.37 5.57
C SER A 182 3.30 0.06 5.57
N ASP A 183 2.89 -0.90 4.75
CA ASP A 183 3.72 -2.05 4.41
C ASP A 183 5.03 -1.68 3.72
N VAL A 184 6.07 -2.47 3.99
CA VAL A 184 7.33 -2.43 3.27
C VAL A 184 7.33 -3.48 2.17
N TYR A 185 7.58 -3.03 0.94
CA TYR A 185 7.71 -3.86 -0.24
C TYR A 185 9.17 -3.94 -0.68
N ILE A 186 9.65 -5.15 -0.97
CA ILE A 186 10.98 -5.43 -1.52
C ILE A 186 10.80 -5.89 -2.98
N PRO A 187 10.94 -5.00 -3.98
CA PRO A 187 10.58 -5.31 -5.37
C PRO A 187 11.38 -6.46 -5.98
N ASN A 188 12.67 -6.55 -5.66
CA ASN A 188 13.56 -7.56 -6.27
C ASN A 188 13.20 -9.01 -5.92
N ARG A 189 12.40 -9.20 -4.86
CA ARG A 189 12.02 -10.53 -4.35
C ARG A 189 10.51 -10.71 -4.24
N ASP A 190 9.74 -9.69 -4.58
CA ASP A 190 8.28 -9.62 -4.39
C ASP A 190 7.85 -9.95 -2.94
N ILE A 191 8.57 -9.40 -1.97
CA ILE A 191 8.32 -9.66 -0.54
C ILE A 191 7.64 -8.46 0.11
N TRP A 192 6.63 -8.78 0.91
CA TRP A 192 5.92 -7.84 1.75
C TRP A 192 6.23 -8.08 3.22
N VAL A 193 6.61 -7.02 3.91
CA VAL A 193 6.91 -7.02 5.34
C VAL A 193 5.99 -6.01 6.02
N SER A 194 5.08 -6.52 6.84
CA SER A 194 4.17 -5.75 7.67
C SER A 194 3.50 -6.63 8.71
N ASP A 195 3.10 -6.00 9.80
CA ASP A 195 2.20 -6.58 10.79
C ASP A 195 0.76 -6.67 10.26
N TYR A 196 0.34 -5.70 9.44
CA TYR A 196 -0.99 -5.62 8.84
C TYR A 196 -0.92 -5.18 7.37
N PRO A 197 -1.70 -5.79 6.46
CA PRO A 197 -1.72 -5.44 5.04
C PRO A 197 -2.48 -4.13 4.77
N TYR A 198 -1.85 -2.97 4.97
CA TYR A 198 -2.44 -1.66 4.70
C TYR A 198 -2.66 -1.41 3.21
N LEU A 199 -1.66 -1.76 2.39
CA LEU A 199 -1.66 -1.49 0.95
C LEU A 199 -2.34 -2.58 0.13
N ARG A 200 -2.99 -2.17 -0.97
CA ARG A 200 -3.43 -3.07 -2.04
C ARG A 200 -2.21 -3.66 -2.78
N ARG A 201 -1.79 -4.83 -2.34
CA ARG A 201 -0.59 -5.55 -2.84
C ARG A 201 -0.69 -5.96 -4.31
N ASP A 202 -1.90 -6.11 -4.82
CA ASP A 202 -2.23 -6.35 -6.22
C ASP A 202 -1.96 -5.13 -7.12
N PHE A 203 -2.08 -3.91 -6.56
CA PHE A 203 -1.99 -2.67 -7.34
C PHE A 203 -0.68 -1.90 -7.09
N PHE A 204 -0.10 -1.98 -5.90
CA PHE A 204 1.09 -1.22 -5.55
C PHE A 204 2.32 -1.49 -6.42
N PRO A 205 2.67 -2.74 -6.80
CA PRO A 205 3.83 -2.99 -7.67
C PRO A 205 3.73 -2.27 -9.02
N GLU A 206 2.52 -2.17 -9.58
CA GLU A 206 2.24 -1.44 -10.82
C GLU A 206 2.51 0.06 -10.65
N VAL A 207 2.06 0.64 -9.53
CA VAL A 207 2.31 2.05 -9.19
C VAL A 207 3.80 2.32 -8.99
N SER A 208 4.49 1.47 -8.23
CA SER A 208 5.94 1.54 -8.04
C SER A 208 6.71 1.54 -9.36
N ARG A 209 6.37 0.61 -10.26
CA ARG A 209 7.01 0.50 -11.58
C ARG A 209 6.84 1.77 -12.40
N ARG A 210 5.65 2.37 -12.40
CA ARG A 210 5.35 3.61 -13.13
C ARG A 210 6.14 4.80 -12.56
N ILE A 211 6.21 4.94 -11.23
CA ILE A 211 6.99 6.00 -10.58
C ILE A 211 8.47 5.88 -10.99
N ARG A 212 9.03 4.67 -10.92
CA ARG A 212 10.42 4.41 -11.30
C ARG A 212 10.73 4.73 -12.76
N GLN A 213 9.80 4.43 -13.68
CA GLN A 213 9.96 4.73 -15.10
C GLN A 213 9.91 6.24 -15.40
N GLN A 214 9.08 6.98 -14.66
CA GLN A 214 9.00 8.44 -14.80
C GLN A 214 10.30 9.11 -14.35
N GLU A 215 10.89 8.63 -13.25
CA GLU A 215 12.18 9.10 -12.75
C GLU A 215 13.31 8.84 -13.76
N GLY A 216 13.44 7.61 -14.26
CA GLY A 216 14.51 7.28 -15.22
C GLY A 216 14.44 8.08 -16.53
N LYS A 217 13.22 8.41 -16.99
CA LYS A 217 13.02 9.28 -18.15
C LYS A 217 13.47 10.72 -17.89
N LYS A 218 13.26 11.23 -16.67
CA LYS A 218 13.68 12.58 -16.27
C LYS A 218 15.20 12.69 -16.21
N GLU A 219 15.86 11.73 -15.55
CA GLU A 219 17.33 11.67 -15.50
C GLU A 219 17.96 11.59 -16.89
N THR A 220 17.40 10.75 -17.78
CA THR A 220 17.90 10.62 -19.16
C THR A 220 17.72 11.93 -19.95
N ARG A 221 16.62 12.64 -19.75
CA ARG A 221 16.36 13.92 -20.41
C ARG A 221 17.31 15.00 -19.90
N ASP A 222 17.52 15.09 -18.59
CA ASP A 222 18.39 16.08 -17.98
C ASP A 222 19.85 15.87 -18.44
N ARG A 223 20.31 14.62 -18.47
CA ARG A 223 21.62 14.26 -19.02
C ARG A 223 21.77 14.63 -20.49
N LYS A 224 20.73 14.40 -21.31
CA LYS A 224 20.74 14.78 -22.73
C LYS A 224 20.83 16.30 -22.92
N ILE A 225 20.18 17.08 -22.05
CA ILE A 225 20.26 18.54 -22.07
C ILE A 225 21.67 19.00 -21.67
N GLU A 226 22.28 18.40 -20.64
CA GLU A 226 23.66 18.69 -20.25
C GLU A 226 24.67 18.37 -21.36
N GLU A 227 24.52 17.23 -22.04
CA GLU A 227 25.38 16.84 -23.19
C GLU A 227 25.19 17.76 -24.41
N GLU A 228 23.97 18.30 -24.63
CA GLU A 228 23.67 19.26 -25.71
C GLU A 228 24.17 20.69 -25.41
N TYR A 229 24.25 21.05 -24.13
CA TYR A 229 24.73 22.35 -23.67
C TYR A 229 26.21 22.38 -23.26
N ASP A 230 26.92 21.24 -23.28
CA ASP A 230 28.37 21.21 -22.98
C ASP A 230 29.11 22.17 -23.93
N PRO A 231 29.74 23.26 -23.42
CA PRO A 231 30.44 24.24 -24.22
C PRO A 231 31.56 23.65 -25.08
N ARG A 232 32.06 22.45 -24.75
CA ARG A 232 33.10 21.74 -25.49
C ARG A 232 32.59 21.04 -26.75
N ASN A 233 31.28 20.80 -26.86
CA ASN A 233 30.64 20.21 -28.04
C ASN A 233 30.21 21.26 -29.09
N ARG A 234 30.51 22.55 -28.88
CA ARG A 234 30.12 23.63 -29.79
C ARG A 234 30.95 23.72 -31.07
N GLU A 235 32.13 23.12 -31.12
CA GLU A 235 33.07 23.29 -32.25
C GLU A 235 32.67 22.48 -33.50
N ASP A 236 31.76 21.51 -33.40
CA ASP A 236 31.42 20.59 -34.51
C ASP A 236 30.03 20.78 -35.13
N ARG A 237 29.35 21.93 -34.95
CA ARG A 237 28.09 22.17 -35.69
C ARG A 237 28.38 22.54 -37.16
N PRO A 238 27.95 21.74 -38.16
CA PRO A 238 27.96 22.19 -39.53
C PRO A 238 26.99 23.36 -39.65
N GLN A 239 27.48 24.51 -40.13
CA GLN A 239 26.64 25.65 -40.50
C GLN A 239 25.57 25.14 -41.48
N ARG A 240 24.33 25.00 -41.01
CA ARG A 240 23.17 24.77 -41.87
C ARG A 240 23.06 25.98 -42.78
N ARG A 241 23.59 25.83 -44.01
CA ARG A 241 23.38 26.76 -45.12
C ARG A 241 21.88 27.01 -45.25
N SER A 242 21.49 28.23 -44.98
CA SER A 242 20.21 28.82 -45.35
C SER A 242 20.02 28.67 -46.85
N GLN A 243 19.24 27.68 -47.28
CA GLN A 243 18.74 27.64 -48.66
C GLN A 243 17.65 28.70 -48.80
N PRO A 244 17.77 29.65 -49.75
CA PRO A 244 16.70 30.60 -50.01
C PRO A 244 15.53 29.90 -50.71
N PRO A 245 14.29 30.41 -50.56
CA PRO A 245 13.11 29.76 -51.11
C PRO A 245 13.12 29.86 -52.65
N ARG A 246 12.98 28.73 -53.33
CA ARG A 246 12.84 28.64 -54.79
C ARG A 246 11.53 29.33 -55.23
N ARG A 247 11.66 30.47 -55.93
CA ARG A 247 10.56 31.09 -56.69
C ARG A 247 10.11 30.13 -57.80
N ARG A 248 8.82 29.76 -57.79
CA ARG A 248 8.13 29.11 -58.92
C ARG A 248 7.92 30.16 -60.02
N TYR A 249 8.54 29.95 -61.17
CA TYR A 249 8.08 30.57 -62.42
C TYR A 249 6.88 29.75 -62.93
N SER A 250 5.73 30.41 -63.08
CA SER A 250 4.60 29.95 -63.85
C SER A 250 4.84 30.32 -65.31
N ASP A 251 5.03 29.31 -66.16
CA ASP A 251 5.15 29.49 -67.60
C ASP A 251 3.76 29.32 -68.23
N GLU A 252 3.22 30.43 -68.73
CA GLU A 252 2.10 30.48 -69.66
C GLU A 252 2.59 30.04 -71.04
N GLY A 253 1.91 29.08 -71.68
CA GLY A 253 2.34 28.65 -73.01
C GLY A 253 1.54 27.55 -73.70
N ASN A 254 0.24 27.77 -73.87
CA ASN A 254 -0.56 27.51 -75.07
C ASN A 254 -0.20 26.37 -76.06
N ARG A 255 -1.20 25.52 -76.37
CA ARG A 255 -1.53 24.77 -77.64
C ARG A 255 -1.91 23.32 -77.34
N ASN A 256 -2.93 22.64 -77.88
CA ASN A 256 -3.85 22.75 -79.03
C ASN A 256 -5.12 21.95 -78.64
N ARG A 257 -6.36 22.37 -78.93
CA ARG A 257 -7.13 22.30 -80.21
C ARG A 257 -7.44 20.88 -80.70
N TRP A 258 -8.75 20.68 -80.98
CA TRP A 258 -9.45 19.59 -81.71
C TRP A 258 -9.90 18.38 -80.86
N SER A 259 -11.11 17.83 -80.97
CA SER A 259 -12.41 18.20 -81.56
C SER A 259 -13.36 17.00 -81.39
N GLN A 260 -14.68 17.25 -81.31
CA GLN A 260 -15.80 16.39 -81.77
C GLN A 260 -16.01 15.10 -80.93
N GLU A 261 -17.19 14.66 -80.49
CA GLU A 261 -18.61 14.92 -80.76
C GLU A 261 -19.40 14.55 -79.48
#